data_AF-A0A9X8VLA1-F1
#
_entry.id   AF-A0A9X8VLA1-F1
#
_cell.length_a   1.000
_cell.length_b   1.000
_cell.length_c   1.000
_cell.angle_alpha   90.00
_cell.angle_beta   90.00
_cell.angle_gamma   90.00
#
_symmetry.space_group_name_H-M   'P 1'
#
loop_
_entity.id
_entity.type
_entity.pdbx_description
1 polymer ?
#
loop_
_entity_poly.entity_id
_entity_poly.type
_entity_poly.pdbx_seq_one_letter_code
_entity_poly.pdbx_strand_id
1 'polypeptide(L)'
;MTGFKGHKRRWILVLAVIAAIAAAAVWHFRHPAPTDFKTVKVTKRDLQQNVLATGQLDAVRKVDVGAQVSGQLEKLYVEIGDKVKKGQLLGVIDPQQAQNSIREGEATLRELHAQLLQAQAEQQLAAVTLQRNQALARLQAVSR
;
A
#
# COMPACT_ATOMS: atom_id res chain seq x y z
N MET A 1 -54.34 113.89 15.66
CA MET A 1 -53.06 114.00 14.93
C MET A 1 -52.25 112.74 15.18
N THR A 2 -51.95 112.00 14.09
CA THR A 2 -50.77 111.11 13.86
C THR A 2 -50.38 110.05 14.91
N GLY A 3 -50.10 108.77 14.62
CA GLY A 3 -49.92 108.02 13.38
C GLY A 3 -49.30 106.64 13.68
N PHE A 4 -49.80 105.59 12.99
CA PHE A 4 -49.28 104.23 12.76
C PHE A 4 -47.84 103.90 13.27
N LYS A 5 -47.70 103.06 14.34
CA LYS A 5 -46.43 102.30 14.59
C LYS A 5 -46.53 101.14 15.60
N GLY A 6 -47.58 100.31 15.54
CA GLY A 6 -47.73 99.11 16.41
C GLY A 6 -47.23 97.78 15.81
N HIS A 7 -47.01 97.72 14.49
CA HIS A 7 -46.84 96.46 13.75
C HIS A 7 -45.37 96.00 13.62
N LYS A 8 -44.41 96.93 13.71
CA LYS A 8 -42.98 96.66 13.46
C LYS A 8 -42.32 95.80 14.55
N ARG A 9 -42.65 96.01 15.83
CA ARG A 9 -42.13 95.20 16.95
C ARG A 9 -42.67 93.75 16.94
N ARG A 10 -43.95 93.57 16.58
CA ARG A 10 -44.57 92.25 16.43
C ARG A 10 -43.93 91.47 15.27
N TRP A 11 -43.64 92.13 14.15
CA TRP A 11 -42.92 91.53 13.03
C TRP A 11 -41.48 91.12 13.36
N ILE A 12 -40.74 91.92 14.14
CA ILE A 12 -39.39 91.57 14.58
C ILE A 12 -39.39 90.32 15.48
N LEU A 13 -40.37 90.21 16.38
CA LEU A 13 -40.52 89.01 17.23
C LEU A 13 -40.86 87.76 16.39
N VAL A 14 -41.75 87.89 15.41
CA VAL A 14 -42.07 86.78 14.49
C VAL A 14 -40.84 86.36 13.69
N LEU A 15 -40.05 87.31 13.20
CA LEU A 15 -38.84 87.02 12.43
C LEU A 15 -37.74 86.38 13.30
N ALA A 16 -37.61 86.80 14.57
CA ALA A 16 -36.71 86.18 15.53
C ALA A 16 -37.13 84.74 15.88
N VAL A 17 -38.42 84.48 16.02
CA VAL A 17 -38.95 83.12 16.24
C VAL A 17 -38.72 82.25 15.01
N ILE A 18 -38.95 82.77 13.80
CA ILE A 18 -38.67 82.05 12.56
C ILE A 18 -37.17 81.75 12.43
N ALA A 19 -36.29 82.70 12.76
CA ALA A 19 -34.85 82.51 12.75
C ALA A 19 -34.39 81.47 13.80
N ALA A 20 -34.99 81.46 14.99
CA ALA A 20 -34.71 80.47 16.02
C ALA A 20 -35.18 79.06 15.60
N ILE A 21 -36.35 78.95 14.98
CA ILE A 21 -36.86 77.67 14.45
C ILE A 21 -35.98 77.19 13.29
N ALA A 22 -35.56 78.08 12.38
CA ALA A 22 -34.66 77.75 11.29
C ALA A 22 -33.29 77.29 11.81
N ALA A 23 -32.74 77.97 12.82
CA ALA A 23 -31.49 77.57 13.47
C ALA A 23 -31.61 76.20 14.16
N ALA A 24 -32.72 75.95 14.87
CA ALA A 24 -32.98 74.66 15.51
C ALA A 24 -33.15 73.53 14.49
N ALA A 25 -33.83 73.79 13.37
CA ALA A 25 -34.02 72.83 12.28
C ALA A 25 -32.70 72.49 11.58
N VAL A 26 -31.86 73.49 11.29
CA VAL A 26 -30.52 73.28 10.72
C VAL A 26 -29.62 72.55 11.71
N TRP A 27 -29.72 72.84 13.00
CA TRP A 27 -28.98 72.13 14.03
C TRP A 27 -29.37 70.65 14.07
N HIS A 28 -30.67 70.33 14.05
CA HIS A 28 -31.15 68.94 14.06
C HIS A 28 -30.76 68.16 12.80
N PHE A 29 -30.86 68.77 11.61
CA PHE A 29 -30.49 68.12 10.33
C PHE A 29 -28.97 67.96 10.13
N ARG A 30 -28.13 68.77 10.82
CA ARG A 30 -26.66 68.63 10.76
C ARG A 30 -26.09 67.56 11.70
N HIS A 31 -26.91 66.94 12.53
CA HIS A 31 -26.50 65.79 13.35
C HIS A 31 -26.97 64.50 12.66
N PRO A 32 -26.14 63.85 11.83
CA PRO A 32 -26.48 62.53 11.33
C PRO A 32 -26.67 61.56 12.51
N ALA A 33 -27.72 60.74 12.44
CA ALA A 33 -28.04 59.77 13.48
C ALA A 33 -26.85 58.85 13.75
N PRO A 34 -26.52 58.56 15.02
CA PRO A 34 -25.42 57.67 15.33
C PRO A 34 -25.66 56.30 14.70
N THR A 35 -24.73 55.85 13.86
CA THR A 35 -24.82 54.55 13.18
C THR A 35 -24.77 53.43 14.18
N ASP A 36 -25.82 52.61 14.20
CA ASP A 36 -25.95 51.48 15.12
C ASP A 36 -25.16 50.27 14.60
N PHE A 37 -24.14 49.84 15.35
CA PHE A 37 -23.26 48.73 14.98
C PHE A 37 -23.60 47.49 15.80
N LYS A 38 -23.94 46.40 15.11
CA LYS A 38 -24.10 45.10 15.74
C LYS A 38 -22.72 44.54 16.10
N THR A 39 -22.41 44.52 17.39
CA THR A 39 -21.18 43.91 17.92
C THR A 39 -21.49 42.60 18.64
N VAL A 40 -20.51 41.70 18.70
CA VAL A 40 -20.59 40.43 19.43
C VAL A 40 -19.40 40.29 20.36
N LYS A 41 -19.63 39.74 21.56
CA LYS A 41 -18.59 39.52 22.56
C LYS A 41 -17.69 38.36 22.11
N VAL A 42 -16.43 38.64 21.84
CA VAL A 42 -15.44 37.60 21.51
C VAL A 42 -14.95 36.88 22.76
N THR A 43 -14.83 35.56 22.68
CA THR A 43 -14.27 34.72 23.74
C THR A 43 -13.17 33.85 23.17
N LYS A 44 -12.04 33.74 23.88
CA LYS A 44 -11.00 32.77 23.53
C LYS A 44 -11.52 31.36 23.79
N ARG A 45 -11.62 30.57 22.73
CA ARG A 45 -11.94 29.15 22.75
C ARG A 45 -11.07 28.47 21.70
N ASP A 46 -10.85 27.17 21.89
CA ASP A 46 -10.12 26.38 20.93
C ASP A 46 -10.97 26.20 19.67
N LEU A 47 -10.40 26.57 18.53
CA LEU A 47 -11.03 26.40 17.22
C LEU A 47 -10.45 25.12 16.60
N GLN A 48 -11.31 24.14 16.36
CA GLN A 48 -10.92 22.91 15.69
C GLN A 48 -11.26 23.02 14.19
N GLN A 49 -10.25 22.82 13.34
CA GLN A 49 -10.42 22.77 11.90
C GLN A 49 -10.28 21.32 11.44
N ASN A 50 -11.41 20.70 11.11
CA ASN A 50 -11.42 19.35 10.58
C ASN A 50 -11.23 19.40 9.06
N VAL A 51 -10.28 18.62 8.55
CA VAL A 51 -10.09 18.40 7.12
C VAL A 51 -10.65 17.02 6.78
N LEU A 52 -11.59 16.97 5.84
CA LEU A 52 -12.11 15.73 5.31
C LEU A 52 -11.11 15.20 4.27
N ALA A 53 -10.56 14.02 4.53
CA ALA A 53 -9.69 13.31 3.61
C ALA A 53 -10.27 11.92 3.34
N THR A 54 -10.35 11.54 2.07
CA THR A 54 -10.70 10.17 1.68
C THR A 54 -9.46 9.30 1.80
N GLY A 55 -9.49 8.33 2.71
CA GLY A 55 -8.45 7.31 2.86
C GLY A 55 -8.91 5.98 2.27
N GLN A 56 -8.02 5.28 1.58
CA GLN A 56 -8.23 3.88 1.19
C GLN A 56 -7.63 2.96 2.25
N LEU A 57 -8.37 1.90 2.61
CA LEU A 57 -7.91 0.86 3.52
C LEU A 57 -7.46 -0.36 2.71
N ASP A 58 -6.27 -0.85 2.98
CA ASP A 58 -5.70 -2.04 2.36
C ASP A 58 -5.18 -3.03 3.42
N ALA A 59 -4.91 -4.26 3.01
CA ALA A 59 -4.38 -5.30 3.89
C ALA A 59 -2.98 -4.92 4.42
N VAL A 60 -2.73 -5.15 5.71
CA VAL A 60 -1.43 -4.87 6.35
C VAL A 60 -0.27 -5.61 5.66
N ARG A 61 -0.53 -6.81 5.14
CA ARG A 61 0.42 -7.60 4.35
C ARG A 61 -0.34 -8.26 3.20
N LYS A 62 0.08 -7.97 1.97
CA LYS A 62 -0.42 -8.61 0.75
C LYS A 62 0.76 -9.31 0.06
N VAL A 63 0.57 -10.58 -0.30
CA VAL A 63 1.57 -11.38 -1.01
C VAL A 63 0.86 -12.11 -2.12
N ASP A 64 1.37 -11.96 -3.34
CA ASP A 64 0.89 -12.71 -4.49
C ASP A 64 1.66 -14.04 -4.57
N VAL A 65 0.94 -15.15 -4.42
CA VAL A 65 1.51 -16.50 -4.45
C VAL A 65 1.42 -17.04 -5.88
N GLY A 66 2.56 -17.31 -6.49
CA GLY A 66 2.67 -17.89 -7.83
C GLY A 66 3.51 -19.17 -7.83
N ALA A 67 3.56 -19.84 -8.97
CA ALA A 67 4.40 -21.01 -9.18
C ALA A 67 5.66 -20.63 -9.96
N GLN A 68 6.79 -21.25 -9.61
CA GLN A 68 8.06 -21.07 -10.32
C GLN A 68 8.17 -21.94 -11.58
N VAL A 69 7.42 -23.05 -11.62
CA VAL A 69 7.43 -24.01 -12.72
C VAL A 69 6.20 -23.84 -13.60
N SER A 70 6.39 -24.02 -14.90
CA SER A 70 5.30 -24.03 -15.88
C SER A 70 4.64 -25.40 -15.91
N GLY A 71 3.31 -25.43 -16.01
CA GLY A 71 2.54 -26.65 -16.13
C GLY A 71 1.05 -26.40 -15.96
N GLN A 72 0.23 -27.41 -16.25
CA GLN A 72 -1.21 -27.33 -16.01
C GLN A 72 -1.50 -27.49 -14.52
N LEU A 73 -2.40 -26.66 -13.98
CA LEU A 73 -2.90 -26.84 -12.61
C LEU A 73 -3.79 -28.09 -12.58
N GLU A 74 -3.37 -29.11 -11.85
CA GLU A 74 -4.10 -30.38 -11.72
C GLU A 74 -5.17 -30.29 -10.63
N LYS A 75 -4.80 -29.72 -9.46
CA LYS A 75 -5.68 -29.65 -8.27
C LYS A 75 -5.48 -28.33 -7.55
N LEU A 76 -6.58 -27.78 -7.04
CA LEU A 76 -6.61 -26.63 -6.13
C LEU A 76 -7.39 -27.05 -4.87
N TYR A 77 -6.79 -26.85 -3.70
CA TYR A 77 -7.30 -27.33 -2.41
C TYR A 77 -7.91 -26.23 -1.54
N VAL A 78 -7.97 -24.99 -2.05
CA VAL A 78 -8.43 -23.82 -1.30
C VAL A 78 -9.44 -23.03 -2.11
N GLU A 79 -10.44 -22.50 -1.42
CA GLU A 79 -11.44 -21.60 -1.98
C GLU A 79 -11.22 -20.16 -1.52
N ILE A 80 -11.87 -19.22 -2.21
CA ILE A 80 -11.75 -17.80 -1.91
C ILE A 80 -12.41 -17.53 -0.54
N GLY A 81 -11.62 -17.04 0.41
CA GLY A 81 -12.08 -16.74 1.78
C GLY A 81 -11.55 -17.71 2.83
N ASP A 82 -10.93 -18.82 2.41
CA ASP A 82 -10.36 -19.79 3.34
C ASP A 82 -9.14 -19.24 4.09
N LYS A 83 -9.05 -19.58 5.38
CA LYS A 83 -7.88 -19.28 6.21
C LYS A 83 -6.84 -20.38 6.05
N VAL A 84 -5.69 -20.05 5.50
CA VAL A 84 -4.57 -20.98 5.30
C VAL A 84 -3.47 -20.81 6.34
N LYS A 85 -2.78 -21.89 6.68
CA LYS A 85 -1.61 -21.89 7.57
C LYS A 85 -0.31 -21.87 6.77
N LYS A 86 0.78 -21.40 7.40
CA LYS A 86 2.12 -21.44 6.78
C LYS A 86 2.49 -22.89 6.45
N GLY A 87 2.90 -23.13 5.20
CA GLY A 87 3.30 -24.44 4.70
C GLY A 87 2.14 -25.35 4.27
N GLN A 88 0.90 -24.85 4.27
CA GLN A 88 -0.24 -25.59 3.77
C GLN A 88 -0.18 -25.75 2.25
N LEU A 89 -0.49 -26.96 1.76
CA LEU A 89 -0.62 -27.23 0.34
C LEU A 89 -1.84 -26.50 -0.22
N LEU A 90 -1.61 -25.62 -1.19
CA LEU A 90 -2.68 -24.82 -1.81
C LEU A 90 -3.15 -25.45 -3.13
N GLY A 91 -2.25 -26.01 -3.92
CA GLY A 91 -2.54 -26.62 -5.21
C GLY A 91 -1.36 -27.46 -5.71
N VAL A 92 -1.62 -28.27 -6.73
CA VAL A 92 -0.64 -29.14 -7.37
C VAL A 92 -0.67 -28.88 -8.88
N ILE A 93 0.51 -28.68 -9.45
CA ILE A 93 0.76 -28.59 -10.88
C ILE A 93 1.18 -29.97 -11.38
N ASP A 94 0.81 -30.31 -12.62
CA ASP A 94 1.15 -31.57 -13.27
C ASP A 94 2.66 -31.92 -13.07
N PRO A 95 2.96 -32.99 -12.33
CA PRO A 95 4.34 -33.36 -12.01
C PRO A 95 4.98 -34.27 -13.07
N GLN A 96 4.30 -34.61 -14.17
CA GLN A 96 4.74 -35.64 -15.11
C GLN A 96 6.16 -35.39 -15.65
N GLN A 97 6.50 -34.15 -16.01
CA GLN A 97 7.84 -33.82 -16.49
C GLN A 97 8.91 -34.05 -15.42
N ALA A 98 8.67 -33.60 -14.19
CA ALA A 98 9.60 -33.79 -13.09
C ALA A 98 9.78 -35.28 -12.74
N GLN A 99 8.69 -36.05 -12.74
CA GLN A 99 8.74 -37.50 -12.52
C GLN A 99 9.51 -38.23 -13.62
N ASN A 100 9.40 -37.79 -14.88
CA ASN A 100 10.18 -38.34 -15.98
C ASN A 100 11.67 -38.11 -15.76
N SER A 101 12.07 -36.89 -15.39
CA SER A 101 13.48 -36.58 -15.11
C SER A 101 14.04 -37.37 -13.93
N ILE A 102 13.24 -37.61 -12.89
CA ILE A 102 13.65 -38.49 -11.77
C ILE A 102 13.87 -39.91 -12.27
N ARG A 103 12.93 -40.46 -13.06
CA ARG A 103 13.05 -41.81 -13.61
C ARG A 103 14.26 -41.98 -14.54
N GLU A 104 14.55 -40.98 -15.35
CA GLU A 104 15.77 -40.94 -16.18
C GLU A 104 17.02 -40.97 -15.30
N GLY A 105 17.09 -40.13 -14.27
CA GLY A 105 18.21 -40.11 -13.33
C GLY A 105 18.41 -41.44 -12.60
N GLU A 106 17.32 -42.08 -12.14
CA GLU A 106 17.36 -43.40 -11.51
C GLU A 106 17.79 -44.51 -12.47
N ALA A 107 17.41 -44.43 -13.76
CA ALA A 107 17.88 -45.35 -14.77
C ALA A 107 19.39 -45.21 -15.01
N THR A 108 19.88 -43.98 -15.15
CA THR A 108 21.32 -43.71 -15.27
C THR A 108 22.11 -44.19 -14.05
N LEU A 109 21.58 -43.97 -12.84
CA LEU A 109 22.22 -44.48 -11.62
C LEU A 109 22.33 -46.02 -11.61
N ARG A 110 21.28 -46.72 -12.03
CA ARG A 110 21.29 -48.19 -12.13
C ARG A 110 22.28 -48.68 -13.18
N GLU A 111 22.38 -48.01 -14.32
CA GLU A 111 23.35 -48.32 -15.36
C GLU A 111 24.79 -48.18 -14.83
N LEU A 112 25.12 -47.04 -14.22
CA LEU A 112 26.44 -46.79 -13.65
C LEU A 112 26.79 -47.79 -12.53
N HIS A 113 25.80 -48.18 -11.73
CA HIS A 113 25.99 -49.20 -10.71
C HIS A 113 26.32 -50.57 -11.33
N ALA A 114 25.65 -50.95 -12.42
CA ALA A 114 25.95 -52.19 -13.14
C ALA A 114 27.35 -52.15 -13.77
N GLN A 115 27.75 -51.01 -14.36
CA GLN A 115 29.10 -50.81 -14.90
C GLN A 115 30.17 -50.91 -13.80
N LEU A 116 29.90 -50.35 -12.62
CA LEU A 116 30.80 -50.45 -11.47
C LEU A 116 30.97 -51.90 -11.00
N LEU A 117 29.87 -52.66 -10.90
CA LEU A 117 29.92 -54.08 -10.54
C LEU A 117 30.70 -54.90 -11.58
N GLN A 118 30.50 -54.63 -12.87
CA GLN A 118 31.26 -55.26 -13.93
C GLN A 118 32.77 -54.96 -13.81
N ALA A 119 33.13 -53.68 -13.64
CA ALA A 119 34.52 -53.27 -13.48
C ALA A 119 35.18 -53.91 -12.25
N GLN A 120 34.43 -54.06 -11.15
CA GLN A 120 34.91 -54.77 -9.95
C GLN A 120 35.13 -56.26 -10.21
N ALA A 121 34.23 -56.92 -10.93
CA ALA A 121 34.40 -58.32 -11.29
C ALA A 121 35.60 -58.54 -12.23
N GLU A 122 35.80 -57.66 -13.21
CA GLU A 122 36.97 -57.67 -14.09
C GLU A 122 38.27 -57.45 -13.32
N GLN A 123 38.29 -56.52 -12.37
CA GLN A 123 39.43 -56.30 -11.47
C GLN A 123 39.78 -57.55 -10.67
N GLN A 124 38.79 -58.23 -10.09
CA GLN A 124 38.99 -59.46 -9.32
C GLN A 124 39.54 -60.58 -10.19
N LEU A 125 38.98 -60.77 -11.39
CA LEU A 125 39.47 -61.76 -12.35
C LEU A 125 40.92 -61.49 -12.75
N ALA A 126 41.27 -60.24 -13.02
CA ALA A 126 42.63 -59.84 -13.34
C ALA A 126 43.62 -60.14 -12.20
N ALA A 127 43.22 -59.87 -10.95
CA ALA A 127 44.03 -60.17 -9.77
C ALA A 127 44.29 -61.68 -9.61
N VAL A 128 43.24 -62.51 -9.73
CA VAL A 128 43.38 -63.98 -9.65
C VAL A 128 44.24 -64.52 -10.79
N THR A 129 44.06 -64.00 -12.00
CA THR A 129 44.85 -64.40 -13.18
C THR A 129 46.33 -64.05 -13.01
N LEU A 130 46.64 -62.86 -12.50
CA LEU A 130 47.99 -62.43 -12.20
C LEU A 130 48.64 -63.35 -11.16
N GLN A 131 47.94 -63.65 -10.06
CA GLN A 131 48.44 -64.54 -9.02
C GLN A 131 48.72 -65.95 -9.55
N ARG A 132 47.82 -66.50 -10.36
CA ARG A 132 48.01 -67.80 -11.04
C ARG A 132 49.25 -67.78 -11.93
N ASN A 133 49.39 -66.76 -12.77
CA ASN A 133 50.51 -66.66 -13.70
C ASN A 133 51.86 -66.52 -12.97
N GLN A 134 51.91 -65.77 -11.86
CA GLN A 134 53.10 -65.69 -11.00
C GLN A 134 53.46 -67.03 -10.36
N ALA A 135 52.47 -67.81 -9.89
CA ALA A 135 52.71 -69.13 -9.31
C ALA A 135 53.26 -70.12 -10.36
N LEU A 136 52.71 -70.13 -11.57
CA LEU A 136 53.21 -70.97 -12.67
C LEU A 136 54.61 -70.57 -13.12
N ALA A 137 54.92 -69.27 -13.16
CA ALA A 137 56.25 -68.77 -13.50
C ALA A 137 57.33 -69.23 -12.49
N ARG A 138 57.01 -69.28 -11.20
CA ARG A 138 57.93 -69.81 -10.17
C ARG A 138 58.23 -71.29 -10.35
N LEU A 139 57.27 -72.04 -10.87
CA LEU A 139 57.42 -73.48 -11.14
C LEU A 139 58.11 -73.78 -12.48
N GLN A 140 58.61 -72.76 -13.20
CA GLN A 140 59.21 -72.88 -14.55
C GLN A 140 58.31 -73.60 -15.57
N ALA A 141 57.00 -73.69 -15.31
CA ALA A 141 56.04 -74.41 -16.15
C ALA A 141 55.50 -73.57 -17.32
N VAL A 142 55.95 -72.31 -17.45
CA VAL A 142 55.57 -71.41 -18.53
C VAL A 142 56.82 -71.05 -19.31
N SER A 143 56.77 -71.28 -20.63
CA SER A 143 57.81 -70.90 -21.59
C SER A 143 58.20 -69.42 -21.41
N ARG A 144 59.51 -69.14 -21.52
CA ARG A 144 60.01 -67.78 -21.75
C ARG A 144 59.32 -67.15 -22.95
#